data_AF-A0A4Q3UFS6-F1
#
_entry.id   AF-A0A4Q3UFS6-F1
#
_cell.length_a   1.000
_cell.length_b   1.000
_cell.length_c   1.000
_cell.angle_alpha   90.00
_cell.angle_beta   90.00
_cell.angle_gamma   90.00
#
_symmetry.space_group_name_H-M   'P 1'
#
loop_
_entity.id
_entity.type
_entity.pdbx_description
1 polymer ?
#
loop_
_entity_poly.entity_id
_entity_poly.type
_entity_poly.pdbx_seq_one_letter_code
_entity_poly.pdbx_strand_id
1 'polypeptide(L)' 'IEIYKTVFNYDTLYIGGGNSKHINFELDHNIKLVTNKDGIKGGAKLWEVEEKYHVYTNRPDNKQK' A
#
# COMPACT_ATOMS: atom_id res chain seq x y z
N ILE A 1 -1.88 -13.73 -14.04
CA ILE A 1 -2.16 -12.27 -13.96
C ILE A 1 -3.47 -11.88 -14.66
N GLU A 2 -3.87 -12.56 -15.73
CA GLU A 2 -5.06 -12.23 -16.54
C GLU A 2 -6.37 -12.11 -15.74
N ILE A 3 -6.65 -13.04 -14.81
CA ILE A 3 -7.84 -12.96 -13.96
C ILE A 3 -7.96 -11.61 -13.24
N TYR A 4 -6.85 -11.08 -12.72
CA TYR A 4 -6.87 -9.81 -12.01
C TYR A 4 -7.15 -8.64 -12.96
N LYS A 5 -6.66 -8.70 -14.21
CA LYS A 5 -6.96 -7.69 -15.24
C LYS A 5 -8.46 -7.66 -15.52
N THR A 6 -9.07 -8.83 -15.68
CA THR A 6 -10.50 -8.95 -16.03
C THR A 6 -11.43 -8.59 -14.88
N VAL A 7 -11.13 -9.06 -13.67
CA VAL A 7 -12.07 -8.96 -12.53
C VAL A 7 -11.95 -7.60 -11.84
N PHE A 8 -10.74 -7.06 -11.69
CA PHE A 8 -10.51 -5.83 -10.93
C PHE A 8 -10.34 -4.58 -11.79
N ASN A 9 -10.05 -4.72 -13.09
CA ASN A 9 -9.86 -3.59 -14.01
C ASN A 9 -9.00 -2.45 -13.41
N TYR A 10 -7.78 -2.78 -12.98
CA TYR A 10 -6.86 -1.86 -12.32
C TYR A 10 -6.08 -1.00 -13.32
N ASP A 11 -5.78 0.25 -12.94
CA ASP A 11 -4.82 1.08 -13.66
C ASP A 11 -3.38 0.67 -13.38
N THR A 12 -3.07 0.32 -12.12
CA THR A 12 -1.73 -0.11 -11.68
C THR A 12 -1.82 -1.20 -10.62
N LEU A 13 -1.03 -2.27 -10.78
CA LEU A 13 -0.96 -3.37 -9.82
C LEU A 13 0.40 -3.36 -9.12
N TYR A 14 0.39 -3.20 -7.79
CA TYR A 14 1.60 -3.29 -6.98
C TYR A 14 1.71 -4.69 -6.35
N ILE A 15 2.81 -5.40 -6.60
CA ILE A 15 3.09 -6.73 -6.06
C ILE A 15 4.28 -6.64 -5.11
N GLY A 16 4.07 -6.98 -3.84
CA GLY A 16 5.11 -6.93 -2.80
C GLY A 16 5.22 -8.24 -2.02
N GLY A 17 5.75 -8.13 -0.80
CA GLY A 17 5.93 -9.27 0.11
C GLY A 17 7.17 -10.11 -0.21
N GLY A 18 7.54 -11.01 0.71
CA GLY A 18 8.82 -11.73 0.66
C GLY A 18 8.99 -12.65 -0.57
N ASN A 19 7.89 -13.14 -1.15
CA ASN A 19 7.92 -14.02 -2.31
C ASN A 19 7.98 -13.29 -3.66
N SER A 20 7.76 -11.97 -3.69
CA SER A 20 7.85 -11.18 -4.92
C SER A 20 9.22 -11.28 -5.60
N LYS A 21 10.29 -11.53 -4.82
CA LYS A 21 11.65 -11.77 -5.31
C LYS A 21 11.81 -13.00 -6.21
N HIS A 22 10.84 -13.92 -6.20
CA HIS A 22 10.85 -15.14 -7.02
C HIS A 22 10.14 -14.95 -8.36
N ILE A 23 9.54 -13.80 -8.61
CA ILE A 23 8.95 -13.48 -9.91
C ILE A 23 10.08 -13.27 -10.92
N ASN A 24 10.13 -14.15 -11.92
CA ASN A 24 11.18 -14.21 -12.93
C ASN A 24 10.64 -14.14 -14.37
N PHE A 25 9.36 -13.87 -14.53
CA PHE A 25 8.70 -13.66 -15.82
C PHE A 25 8.48 -12.17 -16.07
N GLU A 26 8.28 -11.81 -17.33
CA GLU A 26 8.03 -10.41 -17.70
C GLU A 26 6.67 -9.94 -17.19
N LEU A 27 6.66 -8.76 -16.57
CA LEU A 27 5.47 -8.09 -16.09
C LEU A 27 5.08 -6.99 -17.06
N ASP A 28 3.77 -6.81 -17.26
CA ASP A 28 3.26 -5.66 -17.99
C ASP A 28 3.71 -4.33 -17.36
N HIS A 29 3.82 -3.29 -18.20
CA HIS A 29 4.28 -1.95 -17.83
C HIS A 29 3.55 -1.31 -16.63
N ASN A 30 2.30 -1.69 -16.39
CA ASN A 30 1.47 -1.16 -15.31
C ASN A 30 1.51 -2.03 -14.03
N ILE A 31 2.36 -3.05 -13.99
CA ILE A 31 2.58 -3.90 -12.83
C ILE A 31 3.94 -3.55 -12.22
N LYS A 32 3.97 -3.24 -10.93
CA LYS A 32 5.15 -2.77 -10.21
C LYS A 32 5.50 -3.70 -9.06
N LEU A 33 6.73 -4.19 -9.04
CA LEU A 33 7.27 -4.86 -7.86
C LEU A 33 7.64 -3.81 -6.81
N VAL A 34 7.18 -4.01 -5.57
CA VAL A 34 7.48 -3.11 -4.45
C VAL A 34 8.22 -3.85 -3.34
N THR A 35 9.09 -3.13 -2.66
CA THR A 35 9.88 -3.73 -1.57
C THR A 35 9.10 -3.71 -0.26
N ASN A 36 9.44 -4.57 0.69
CA ASN A 36 8.90 -4.48 2.05
C ASN A 36 9.16 -3.11 2.70
N LYS A 37 10.28 -2.46 2.35
CA LYS A 37 10.60 -1.10 2.82
C LYS A 37 9.55 -0.09 2.35
N ASP A 38 9.00 -0.24 1.15
CA ASP A 38 7.95 0.64 0.64
C ASP A 38 6.62 0.40 1.38
N GLY A 39 6.33 -0.85 1.76
CA GLY A 39 5.20 -1.17 2.62
C GLY A 39 5.27 -0.49 4.00
N ILE A 40 6.45 -0.49 4.63
CA ILE A 40 6.66 0.19 5.93
C ILE A 40 6.45 1.70 5.81
N LYS A 41 6.95 2.33 4.73
CA LYS A 41 6.72 3.76 4.46
C LYS A 41 5.23 4.09 4.33
N GLY A 42 4.46 3.21 3.68
CA GLY A 42 3.01 3.37 3.54
C GLY A 42 2.29 3.41 4.88
N GLY A 43 2.70 2.55 5.82
CA GLY A 43 2.18 2.55 7.19
C GLY A 43 2.46 3.86 7.93
N ALA A 44 3.70 4.37 7.89
CA ALA A 44 4.03 5.68 8.46
C ALA A 44 3.21 6.81 7.82
N LYS A 45 3.04 6.76 6.49
CA LYS A 45 2.25 7.76 5.76
C LYS A 45 0.78 7.76 6.17
N LEU A 46 0.21 6.60 6.46
CA LEU A 46 -1.19 6.49 6.89
C LEU A 46 -1.43 7.27 8.19
N TRP A 47 -0.52 7.17 9.16
CA TRP A 47 -0.60 7.91 10.42
C TRP A 47 -0.46 9.43 10.22
N GLU A 48 0.42 9.89 9.33
CA GLU A 48 0.51 11.32 8.99
C GLU A 48 -0.77 11.85 8.31
N VAL A 49 -1.51 10.99 7.59
CA VAL A 49 -2.74 11.35 6.88
C VAL A 49 -3.93 11.44 7.85
N GLU A 50 -3.97 10.57 8.87
CA GLU A 50 -4.97 10.63 9.95
C GLU A 50 -4.94 11.96 10.70
N GLU A 51 -3.76 12.58 10.86
CA GLU A 51 -3.64 13.90 11.48
C GLU A 51 -4.10 15.06 10.57
N LYS A 52 -4.22 14.84 9.25
CA LYS A 52 -4.48 15.90 8.27
C LYS A 52 -5.93 15.98 7.77
N TYR A 53 -6.62 14.85 7.74
CA TYR A 53 -8.06 14.80 7.46
C TYR A 53 -8.73 14.46 8.79
N HIS A 54 -9.83 15.14 9.16
CA HIS A 54 -10.57 15.02 10.43
C HIS A 54 -11.07 13.59 10.76
N VAL A 55 -10.17 12.63 10.87
CA VAL A 55 -10.39 11.26 11.29
C VAL A 55 -10.20 11.28 12.80
N TYR A 56 -11.28 11.52 13.52
CA TYR A 56 -11.26 11.52 14.97
C TYR A 56 -11.13 10.08 15.46
N THR A 57 -10.02 9.77 16.11
CA THR A 57 -9.88 8.57 16.92
C THR A 57 -10.83 8.67 18.12
N ASN A 58 -11.57 7.60 18.45
CA ASN A 58 -12.39 7.52 19.67
C ASN A 58 -11.55 7.40 20.95
N ARG A 59 -10.22 7.54 20.88
CA ARG A 59 -9.34 7.59 22.05
C ARG A 59 -9.25 9.04 22.54
N PRO A 60 -9.51 9.30 23.83
CA PRO A 60 -9.32 10.64 24.37
C PRO A 60 -7.84 11.01 24.29
N ASP A 61 -7.54 12.12 23.62
CA ASP A 61 -6.20 12.69 23.58
C ASP A 61 -5.92 13.34 24.94
N ASN A 62 -4.95 12.80 25.69
CA ASN A 62 -4.49 13.36 26.97
C ASN A 62 -3.54 14.56 26.77
N LYS A 63 -3.82 15.40 25.77
CA LYS A 63 -3.14 16.69 25.58
C LYS A 63 -4.03 17.82 26.08
N GLN A 64 -4.23 17.83 27.39
CA GLN A 64 -4.38 19.06 28.16
C GLN A 64 -3.40 19.00 29.33
N LYS A 65 -2.16 19.45 29.08
CA LYS A 65 -1.31 20.19 30.01
C LYS A 65 -0.06 20.67 29.30
#